data_AF-A0A916HWZ3-F1
#
_entry.id   AF-A0A916HWZ3-F1
#
_cell.length_a   1.000
_cell.length_b   1.000
_cell.length_c   1.000
_cell.angle_alpha   90.00
_cell.angle_beta   90.00
_cell.angle_gamma   90.00
#
_symmetry.space_group_name_H-M   'P 1'
#
loop_
_entity.id
_entity.type
_entity.pdbx_description
1 polymer ?
#
loop_
_entity_poly.entity_id
_entity_poly.type
_entity_poly.pdbx_seq_one_letter_code
_entity_poly.pdbx_strand_id
1 'polypeptide(L)'
;MRRVSTLIACGAWRRAFTFVEVMVVVVIVGILAAIVIPQFGGVTDDAKSAALQGGLGGVRSSIAGYRARQVIAGNTPFPTLGQLTTSGTVLQSEMPANPFNQKSNVQTVTQAQANARTVVNPTNFGWNYFVDNSANPPVAIFYANSSEKTTVTDGSGGFRTANQL
;
A
#
# COMPACT_ATOMS: atom_id res chain seq x y z
N MET A 1 -68.21 -45.33 -24.71
CA MET A 1 -67.37 -45.04 -25.89
C MET A 1 -67.04 -43.54 -25.93
N ARG A 2 -65.80 -43.19 -26.30
CA ARG A 2 -65.24 -41.88 -26.69
C ARG A 2 -64.65 -40.91 -25.63
N ARG A 3 -63.36 -41.15 -25.38
CA ARG A 3 -62.18 -40.26 -25.54
C ARG A 3 -62.06 -38.96 -24.70
N VAL A 4 -61.16 -39.05 -23.72
CA VAL A 4 -60.15 -38.06 -23.31
C VAL A 4 -59.55 -37.33 -24.52
N SER A 5 -59.34 -36.00 -24.46
CA SER A 5 -58.14 -35.23 -24.92
C SER A 5 -58.40 -33.80 -25.44
N THR A 6 -57.84 -32.78 -24.77
CA THR A 6 -57.14 -31.60 -25.36
C THR A 6 -56.46 -30.78 -24.25
N LEU A 7 -55.19 -31.02 -23.92
CA LEU A 7 -53.94 -30.43 -24.46
C LEU A 7 -53.70 -28.95 -24.12
N ILE A 8 -52.73 -28.76 -23.23
CA ILE A 8 -51.99 -27.52 -22.94
C ILE A 8 -51.20 -27.09 -24.18
N ALA A 9 -51.31 -25.83 -24.59
CA ALA A 9 -50.42 -25.21 -25.57
C ALA A 9 -49.72 -24.00 -24.92
N CYS A 10 -48.53 -24.23 -24.36
CA CYS A 10 -47.60 -23.16 -24.01
C CYS A 10 -46.73 -22.87 -25.24
N GLY A 11 -46.88 -21.69 -25.83
CA GLY A 11 -46.12 -21.25 -27.00
C GLY A 11 -44.64 -21.02 -26.65
N ALA A 12 -43.77 -21.95 -27.03
CA ALA A 12 -42.33 -21.78 -26.92
C ALA A 12 -41.79 -20.94 -28.08
N TRP A 13 -41.50 -19.65 -27.84
CA TRP A 13 -40.75 -18.83 -28.78
C TRP A 13 -39.28 -19.23 -28.75
N ARG A 14 -38.88 -20.13 -29.66
CA ARG A 14 -37.48 -20.45 -29.87
C ARG A 14 -36.90 -19.47 -30.89
N ARG A 15 -36.49 -18.29 -30.42
CA ARG A 15 -35.70 -17.34 -31.23
C ARG A 15 -34.29 -17.90 -31.36
N ALA A 16 -33.92 -18.29 -32.58
CA ALA A 16 -32.55 -18.64 -32.90
C ALA A 16 -31.72 -17.35 -32.95
N PHE A 17 -30.68 -17.27 -32.12
CA PHE A 17 -29.73 -16.16 -32.10
C PHE A 17 -29.00 -16.11 -33.45
N THR A 18 -28.96 -14.95 -34.09
CA THR A 18 -28.28 -14.83 -35.40
C THR A 18 -26.78 -14.73 -35.22
N PHE A 19 -26.00 -15.23 -36.19
CA PHE A 19 -24.54 -15.10 -36.15
C PHE A 19 -24.11 -13.62 -36.10
N VAL A 20 -24.86 -12.75 -36.79
CA VAL A 20 -24.64 -11.30 -36.80
C VAL A 20 -24.80 -10.69 -35.40
N GLU A 21 -25.77 -11.17 -34.62
CA GLU A 21 -26.01 -10.72 -33.24
C GLU A 21 -24.84 -11.06 -32.31
N VAL A 22 -24.18 -12.20 -32.49
CA VAL A 22 -22.96 -12.52 -31.74
C VAL A 22 -21.76 -11.73 -32.26
N MET A 23 -21.64 -11.55 -33.58
CA MET A 23 -20.53 -10.81 -34.21
C MET A 23 -20.46 -9.35 -33.73
N VAL A 24 -21.59 -8.65 -33.72
CA VAL A 24 -21.61 -7.25 -33.27
C VAL A 24 -21.26 -7.14 -31.78
N VAL A 25 -21.67 -8.10 -30.95
CA VAL A 25 -21.37 -8.13 -29.52
C VAL A 25 -19.87 -8.33 -29.26
N VAL A 26 -19.22 -9.27 -29.94
CA VAL A 26 -17.77 -9.48 -29.74
C VAL A 26 -16.94 -8.33 -30.27
N VAL A 27 -17.39 -7.64 -31.33
CA VAL A 27 -16.75 -6.41 -31.82
C VAL A 27 -16.88 -5.29 -30.79
N ILE A 28 -18.07 -5.08 -30.23
CA ILE A 28 -18.28 -4.05 -29.19
C ILE A 28 -17.44 -4.37 -27.95
N VAL A 29 -17.44 -5.61 -27.46
CA VAL A 29 -16.62 -6.03 -26.31
C VAL A 29 -15.12 -5.88 -26.60
N GLY A 30 -14.67 -6.15 -27.84
CA GLY A 30 -13.28 -5.96 -28.25
C GLY A 30 -12.84 -4.49 -28.20
N ILE A 31 -13.68 -3.57 -28.68
CA ILE A 31 -13.40 -2.13 -28.62
C ILE A 31 -13.40 -1.63 -27.17
N LEU A 32 -14.40 -2.04 -26.38
CA LEU A 32 -14.49 -1.66 -24.96
C LEU A 32 -13.28 -2.17 -24.16
N ALA A 33 -12.83 -3.41 -24.39
CA ALA A 33 -11.66 -3.95 -23.72
C ALA A 33 -10.38 -3.18 -24.08
N ALA A 34 -10.21 -2.80 -25.34
CA ALA A 34 -9.02 -2.08 -25.80
C ALA A 34 -8.85 -0.69 -25.15
N ILE A 35 -9.95 0.04 -24.91
CA ILE A 35 -9.89 1.38 -24.30
C ILE A 35 -9.75 1.36 -22.77
N VAL A 36 -10.22 0.30 -22.10
CA VAL A 36 -10.28 0.23 -20.64
C VAL A 36 -8.93 -0.19 -20.02
N ILE A 37 -8.16 -1.05 -20.68
CA ILE A 37 -6.90 -1.59 -20.15
C ILE A 37 -5.80 -0.53 -19.85
N PRO A 38 -5.53 0.49 -20.68
CA PRO A 38 -4.36 1.35 -20.48
C PRO A 38 -4.44 2.27 -19.25
N GLN A 39 -5.61 2.45 -18.62
CA GLN A 39 -5.81 3.47 -17.60
C GLN A 39 -5.45 3.03 -16.17
N PHE A 40 -5.23 1.74 -15.91
CA PHE A 40 -5.06 1.21 -14.53
C PHE A 40 -3.62 1.19 -14.00
N GLY A 41 -2.61 1.28 -14.88
CA GLY A 41 -1.21 1.17 -14.49
C GLY A 41 -0.73 2.33 -13.61
N GLY A 42 -0.83 3.56 -14.10
CA GLY A 42 -0.29 4.75 -13.41
C GLY A 42 -1.00 5.10 -12.10
N VAL A 43 -2.32 4.93 -12.05
CA VAL A 43 -3.14 5.22 -10.84
C VAL A 43 -2.72 4.33 -9.66
N THR A 44 -2.28 3.11 -9.93
CA THR A 44 -1.85 2.16 -8.89
C THR A 44 -0.56 2.61 -8.23
N ASP A 45 0.39 3.16 -8.98
CA ASP A 45 1.69 3.58 -8.44
C ASP A 45 1.60 4.93 -7.70
N ASP A 46 0.72 5.82 -8.16
CA ASP A 46 0.33 7.02 -7.40
C ASP A 46 -0.33 6.65 -6.07
N ALA A 47 -1.28 5.71 -6.10
CA ALA A 47 -1.95 5.23 -4.89
C ALA A 47 -0.96 4.61 -3.89
N LYS A 48 -0.01 3.79 -4.36
CA LYS A 48 1.06 3.23 -3.49
C LYS A 48 1.94 4.33 -2.90
N SER A 49 2.33 5.32 -3.71
CA SER A 49 3.19 6.43 -3.27
C SER A 49 2.49 7.30 -2.22
N ALA A 50 1.21 7.59 -2.42
CA ALA A 50 0.37 8.32 -1.46
C ALA A 50 0.14 7.51 -0.17
N ALA A 51 -0.18 6.22 -0.29
CA ALA A 51 -0.34 5.33 0.86
C ALA A 51 0.95 5.23 1.68
N LEU A 52 2.11 5.19 1.02
CA LEU A 52 3.40 5.15 1.69
C LEU A 52 3.67 6.44 2.48
N GLN A 53 3.41 7.61 1.89
CA GLN A 53 3.55 8.89 2.58
C GLN A 53 2.59 9.02 3.75
N GLY A 54 1.35 8.56 3.59
CA GLY A 54 0.35 8.51 4.66
C GLY A 54 0.81 7.63 5.82
N GLY A 55 1.29 6.41 5.52
CA GLY A 55 1.83 5.49 6.52
C GLY A 55 3.06 6.05 7.24
N LEU A 56 4.04 6.57 6.49
CA LEU A 56 5.22 7.23 7.05
C LEU A 56 4.86 8.42 7.93
N GLY A 57 3.95 9.28 7.47
CA GLY A 57 3.48 10.45 8.19
C GLY A 57 2.77 10.08 9.49
N GLY A 58 1.89 9.07 9.45
CA GLY A 58 1.19 8.56 10.64
C GLY A 58 2.14 8.01 11.70
N VAL A 59 3.12 7.19 11.30
CA VAL A 59 4.11 6.64 12.23
C VAL A 59 5.03 7.72 12.79
N ARG A 60 5.56 8.62 11.93
CA ARG A 60 6.41 9.75 12.36
C ARG A 60 5.66 10.69 13.32
N SER A 61 4.37 10.96 13.08
CA SER A 61 3.51 11.75 13.97
C SER A 61 3.33 11.08 15.33
N SER A 62 3.10 9.77 15.34
CA SER A 62 2.97 8.99 16.58
C SER A 62 4.26 8.98 17.39
N ILE A 63 5.41 8.83 16.74
CA ILE A 63 6.74 8.94 17.37
C ILE A 63 6.95 10.34 17.95
N ALA A 64 6.57 11.40 17.22
CA ALA A 64 6.68 12.78 17.71
C ALA A 64 5.79 13.03 18.93
N GLY A 65 4.55 12.49 18.93
CA GLY A 65 3.64 12.54 20.07
C GLY A 65 4.19 11.80 21.30
N TYR A 66 4.76 10.62 21.09
CA TYR A 66 5.48 9.88 22.15
C TYR A 66 6.64 10.70 22.70
N ARG A 67 7.45 11.30 21.83
CA ARG A 67 8.58 12.15 22.23
C ARG A 67 8.17 13.33 23.07
N ALA A 68 7.10 14.03 22.69
CA ALA A 68 6.60 15.16 23.46
C ALA A 68 6.26 14.72 24.90
N ARG A 69 5.59 13.57 25.07
CA ARG A 69 5.24 13.03 26.39
C ARG A 69 6.47 12.62 27.20
N GLN A 70 7.44 11.94 26.59
CA GLN A 70 8.64 11.46 27.30
C GLN A 70 9.57 12.60 27.72
N VAL A 71 9.74 13.63 26.88
CA VAL A 71 10.56 14.80 27.22
C VAL A 71 9.99 15.53 28.43
N ILE A 72 8.65 15.66 28.52
CA ILE A 72 7.99 16.24 29.70
C ILE A 72 8.20 15.37 30.95
N ALA A 73 8.18 14.05 30.78
CA ALA A 73 8.42 13.10 31.87
C ALA A 73 9.89 12.97 32.30
N GLY A 74 10.83 13.63 31.61
CA GLY A 74 12.27 13.52 31.88
C GLY A 74 12.89 12.19 31.46
N ASN A 75 12.22 11.43 30.59
CA ASN A 75 12.64 10.12 30.13
C ASN A 75 13.31 10.17 28.75
N THR A 76 13.68 9.00 28.21
CA THR A 76 14.24 8.89 26.86
C THR A 76 13.27 9.38 25.79
N PRO A 77 13.68 10.32 24.92
CA PRO A 77 12.75 11.03 24.05
C PRO A 77 12.19 10.17 22.92
N PHE A 78 12.92 9.21 22.37
CA PHE A 78 12.43 8.37 21.27
C PHE A 78 12.13 6.95 21.74
N PRO A 79 11.12 6.28 21.18
CA PRO A 79 10.78 4.92 21.55
C PRO A 79 11.86 3.95 21.09
N THR A 80 12.12 2.90 21.88
CA THR A 80 12.89 1.74 21.41
C THR A 80 12.11 0.95 20.37
N LEU A 81 12.75 0.05 19.62
CA LEU A 81 12.04 -0.79 18.65
C LEU A 81 10.89 -1.57 19.29
N GLY A 82 11.12 -2.14 20.48
CA GLY A 82 10.07 -2.88 21.20
C GLY A 82 8.87 -1.99 21.56
N GLN A 83 9.12 -0.75 21.99
CA GLN A 83 8.04 0.22 22.27
C GLN A 83 7.31 0.66 21.01
N LEU A 84 8.03 0.80 19.89
CA LEU A 84 7.45 1.20 18.61
C LEU A 84 6.52 0.11 18.02
N THR A 85 6.87 -1.16 18.19
CA THR A 85 6.08 -2.29 17.69
C THR A 85 5.02 -2.78 18.67
N THR A 86 5.02 -2.30 19.92
CA THR A 86 4.01 -2.68 20.92
C THR A 86 2.77 -1.80 20.75
N SER A 87 1.68 -2.41 20.29
CA SER A 87 0.37 -1.77 20.19
C SER A 87 -0.07 -1.15 21.53
N GLY A 88 -0.55 0.09 21.48
CA GLY A 88 -0.94 0.88 22.65
C GLY A 88 0.19 1.73 23.27
N THR A 89 1.46 1.53 22.90
CA THR A 89 2.58 2.32 23.45
C THR A 89 2.87 3.57 22.61
N VAL A 90 3.25 3.37 21.34
CA VAL A 90 3.52 4.47 20.38
C VAL A 90 2.41 4.55 19.34
N LEU A 91 2.08 3.41 18.74
CA LEU A 91 0.98 3.27 17.79
C LEU A 91 -0.24 2.67 18.50
N GLN A 92 -1.44 3.14 18.16
CA GLN A 92 -2.69 2.59 18.71
C GLN A 92 -3.10 1.28 18.03
N SER A 93 -2.64 1.06 16.80
CA SER A 93 -2.87 -0.13 16.00
C SER A 93 -1.54 -0.75 15.58
N GLU A 94 -1.59 -1.96 15.01
CA GLU A 94 -0.46 -2.59 14.36
C GLU A 94 0.20 -1.67 13.32
N MET A 95 1.50 -1.87 13.09
CA MET A 95 2.28 -1.12 12.12
C MET A 95 1.64 -1.29 10.72
N PRO A 96 1.42 -0.19 9.95
CA PRO A 96 0.85 -0.30 8.62
C PRO A 96 1.75 -1.12 7.70
N ALA A 97 1.15 -1.86 6.77
CA ALA A 97 1.92 -2.56 5.75
C ALA A 97 2.54 -1.55 4.77
N ASN A 98 3.80 -1.75 4.40
CA ASN A 98 4.43 -0.98 3.35
C ASN A 98 3.82 -1.39 1.99
N PRO A 99 3.26 -0.46 1.20
CA PRO A 99 2.57 -0.76 -0.05
C PRO A 99 3.48 -1.34 -1.16
N PHE A 100 4.81 -1.25 -1.04
CA PHE A 100 5.75 -1.74 -2.04
C PHE A 100 6.22 -3.18 -1.81
N ASN A 101 6.28 -3.65 -0.55
CA ASN A 101 6.71 -5.02 -0.23
C ASN A 101 5.69 -5.81 0.61
N GLN A 102 4.56 -5.20 0.95
CA GLN A 102 3.45 -5.77 1.72
C GLN A 102 3.84 -6.29 3.11
N LYS A 103 4.95 -5.80 3.67
CA LYS A 103 5.42 -6.16 5.02
C LYS A 103 5.10 -5.04 6.01
N SER A 104 4.71 -5.40 7.23
CA SER A 104 4.46 -4.46 8.33
C SER A 104 5.59 -4.48 9.38
N ASN A 105 6.44 -5.50 9.38
CA ASN A 105 7.52 -5.65 10.35
C ASN A 105 8.54 -4.51 10.24
N VAL A 106 9.11 -4.13 11.38
CA VAL A 106 10.14 -3.09 11.51
C VAL A 106 11.43 -3.71 12.01
N GLN A 107 12.56 -3.28 11.45
CA GLN A 107 13.89 -3.66 11.93
C GLN A 107 14.68 -2.46 12.42
N THR A 108 15.63 -2.72 13.31
CA THR A 108 16.68 -1.76 13.64
C THR A 108 17.74 -1.74 12.55
N VAL A 109 18.19 -0.56 12.16
CA VAL A 109 19.34 -0.37 11.25
C VAL A 109 20.44 0.43 11.93
N THR A 110 21.66 0.41 11.39
CA THR A 110 22.76 1.22 11.91
C THR A 110 22.61 2.69 11.51
N GLN A 111 23.32 3.60 12.19
CA GLN A 111 23.29 5.03 11.85
C GLN A 111 23.72 5.29 10.41
N ALA A 112 24.75 4.60 9.93
CA ALA A 112 25.22 4.72 8.55
C ALA A 112 24.13 4.30 7.54
N GLN A 113 23.45 3.17 7.81
CA GLN A 113 22.35 2.69 6.98
C GLN A 113 21.15 3.65 7.00
N ALA A 114 20.83 4.24 8.15
CA ALA A 114 19.74 5.19 8.29
C ALA A 114 20.00 6.50 7.54
N ASN A 115 21.22 7.04 7.64
CA ASN A 115 21.62 8.26 6.94
C ASN A 115 21.64 8.05 5.41
N ALA A 116 22.12 6.89 4.96
CA ALA A 116 22.10 6.50 3.54
C ALA A 116 20.73 5.97 3.07
N ARG A 117 19.77 5.81 3.98
CA ARG A 117 18.46 5.18 3.76
C ARG A 117 18.54 3.82 3.06
N THR A 118 19.51 3.00 3.44
CA THR A 118 19.77 1.70 2.82
C THR A 118 18.58 0.75 3.03
N VAL A 119 18.27 -0.03 1.99
CA VAL A 119 17.30 -1.13 2.06
C VAL A 119 18.00 -2.37 2.62
N VAL A 120 17.42 -2.97 3.66
CA VAL A 120 18.02 -4.09 4.40
C VAL A 120 16.95 -5.18 4.52
N ASN A 121 17.22 -6.42 4.12
CA ASN A 121 16.26 -7.54 4.22
C ASN A 121 14.79 -7.18 3.81
N PRO A 122 14.56 -6.72 2.56
CA PRO A 122 13.24 -6.26 2.10
C PRO A 122 12.19 -7.36 2.01
N THR A 123 12.57 -8.63 2.08
CA THR A 123 11.65 -9.77 2.06
C THR A 123 10.94 -9.98 3.39
N ASN A 124 11.54 -9.53 4.49
CA ASN A 124 11.02 -9.78 5.84
C ASN A 124 10.49 -8.51 6.51
N PHE A 125 11.00 -7.33 6.13
CA PHE A 125 10.69 -6.07 6.82
C PHE A 125 10.15 -5.00 5.88
N GLY A 126 9.10 -4.32 6.31
CA GLY A 126 8.48 -3.19 5.61
C GLY A 126 9.16 -1.87 5.90
N TRP A 127 9.74 -1.74 7.09
CA TRP A 127 10.21 -0.47 7.62
C TRP A 127 11.55 -0.62 8.32
N ASN A 128 12.33 0.45 8.25
CA ASN A 128 13.60 0.57 8.93
C ASN A 128 13.52 1.70 9.96
N TYR A 129 14.03 1.41 11.15
CA TYR A 129 14.04 2.34 12.26
C TYR A 129 15.44 2.43 12.85
N PHE A 130 15.93 3.65 13.01
CA PHE A 130 17.13 3.95 13.77
C PHE A 130 16.76 4.87 14.92
N VAL A 131 17.30 4.59 16.09
CA VAL A 131 17.14 5.42 17.28
C VAL A 131 18.45 5.47 18.05
N ASP A 132 18.86 6.68 18.41
CA ASP A 132 19.94 6.94 19.32
C ASP A 132 19.48 8.02 20.31
N ASN A 133 19.07 7.55 21.49
CA ASN A 133 18.67 8.42 22.61
C ASN A 133 19.88 8.94 23.40
N SER A 134 21.07 8.40 23.17
CA SER A 134 22.32 8.83 23.80
C SER A 134 23.05 9.92 23.03
N ALA A 135 22.71 10.14 21.75
CA ALA A 135 23.22 11.25 20.96
C ALA A 135 22.75 12.61 21.52
N ASN A 136 23.57 13.65 21.32
CA ASN A 136 23.25 15.03 21.68
C ASN A 136 23.28 15.91 20.41
N PRO A 137 22.12 16.29 19.83
CA PRO A 137 20.76 15.96 20.26
C PRO A 137 20.36 14.51 19.93
N PRO A 138 19.37 13.93 20.66
CA PRO A 138 18.84 12.61 20.36
C PRO A 138 18.27 12.53 18.94
N VAL A 139 18.49 11.40 18.27
CA VAL A 139 18.12 11.21 16.86
C VAL A 139 17.27 9.97 16.69
N ALA A 140 16.23 10.06 15.88
CA ALA A 140 15.52 8.89 15.36
C ALA A 140 15.16 9.10 13.89
N ILE A 141 15.27 8.03 13.10
CA ILE A 141 14.99 8.03 11.67
C ILE A 141 14.08 6.83 11.37
N PHE A 142 12.94 7.10 10.77
CA PHE A 142 12.00 6.08 10.31
C PHE A 142 11.75 6.23 8.81
N TYR A 143 11.96 5.16 8.05
CA TYR A 143 11.86 5.18 6.59
C TYR A 143 11.42 3.82 6.03
N ALA A 144 10.95 3.84 4.79
CA ALA A 144 10.46 2.66 4.09
C ALA A 144 11.61 1.74 3.66
N ASN A 145 11.40 0.43 3.74
CA ASN A 145 12.40 -0.56 3.34
C ASN A 145 12.17 -1.07 1.90
N SER A 146 12.18 -0.17 0.93
CA SER A 146 12.03 -0.50 -0.48
C SER A 146 12.80 0.47 -1.39
N SER A 147 13.37 -0.05 -2.47
CA SER A 147 14.06 0.72 -3.52
C SER A 147 13.19 0.97 -4.75
N GLU A 148 11.91 0.55 -4.71
CA GLU A 148 10.98 0.77 -5.82
C GLU A 148 10.78 2.27 -6.07
N LYS A 149 10.63 2.63 -7.35
CA LYS A 149 10.37 4.02 -7.74
C LYS A 149 8.97 4.44 -7.28
N THR A 150 8.87 5.67 -6.79
CA THR A 150 7.59 6.29 -6.45
C THR A 150 7.20 7.27 -7.55
N THR A 151 6.04 7.91 -7.45
CA THR A 151 5.63 8.95 -8.39
C THR A 151 6.04 10.36 -7.96
N VAL A 152 6.74 10.49 -6.83
CA VAL A 152 7.25 11.76 -6.32
C VAL A 152 8.53 12.14 -7.06
N THR A 153 8.55 13.33 -7.66
CA THR A 153 9.71 13.84 -8.39
C THR A 153 10.87 14.19 -7.45
N ASP A 154 12.10 13.94 -7.88
CA ASP A 154 13.33 14.27 -7.14
C ASP A 154 13.84 15.70 -7.37
N GLY A 155 13.13 16.50 -8.18
CA GLY A 155 13.54 17.86 -8.57
C GLY A 155 14.59 17.93 -9.68
N SER A 156 15.12 16.78 -10.12
CA SER A 156 16.13 16.64 -11.19
C SER A 156 15.57 15.95 -12.44
N GLY A 157 14.25 15.81 -12.54
CA GLY A 157 13.57 15.12 -13.64
C GLY A 157 13.45 13.59 -13.46
N GLY A 158 13.86 13.07 -12.30
CA GLY A 158 13.69 11.68 -11.90
C GLY A 158 12.61 11.50 -10.84
N PHE A 159 12.45 10.26 -10.38
CA PHE A 159 11.54 9.87 -9.31
C PHE A 159 12.30 9.38 -8.10
N ARG A 160 11.87 9.81 -6.92
CA ARG A 160 12.40 9.33 -5.64
C ARG A 160 12.00 7.87 -5.44
N THR A 161 12.88 7.09 -4.82
CA THR A 161 12.54 5.73 -4.41
C THR A 161 11.79 5.71 -3.08
N ALA A 162 11.10 4.63 -2.77
CA ALA A 162 10.26 4.50 -1.57
C ALA A 162 11.02 4.80 -0.25
N ASN A 163 12.26 4.32 -0.13
CA ASN A 163 13.14 4.63 1.00
C ASN A 163 13.52 6.11 1.10
N GLN A 164 13.44 6.89 0.02
CA GLN A 164 13.80 8.31 -0.02
C GLN A 164 12.66 9.28 0.33
N LEU A 165 11.46 8.76 0.64
CA LEU A 165 10.30 9.51 1.13
C LEU A 165 10.32 9.68 2.68
#